data_AF-A0A7W8NLC2-F1
#
_entry.id   AF-A0A7W8NLC2-F1
#
_cell.length_a   1.000
_cell.length_b   1.000
_cell.length_c   1.000
_cell.angle_alpha   90.00
_cell.angle_beta   90.00
_cell.angle_gamma   90.00
#
_symmetry.space_group_name_H-M   'P 1'
#
loop_
_entity.id
_entity.type
_entity.pdbx_description
1 polymer ?
#
loop_
_entity_poly.entity_id
_entity_poly.type
_entity_poly.pdbx_seq_one_letter_code
_entity_poly.pdbx_strand_id
1 'polypeptide(L)'
;MTLTDPPQFNPTPYAFAQAVSFPQVLALPHRDALPDGDVLTFRFPNGYGAVITRAAGVPPEAAFEFGVLDCTFDQPRLTVQPSVCGAVVQGAAYDVVAQLLQAAERLPCHPAWERALVALEDEEF
;
A
#
# COMPACT_ATOMS: atom_id res chain seq x y z
N MET A 1 53.73 -3.78 -19.15
CA MET A 1 52.31 -3.46 -19.39
C MET A 1 51.49 -4.37 -18.49
N THR A 2 51.05 -3.87 -17.34
CA THR A 2 50.29 -4.62 -16.35
C THR A 2 48.82 -4.59 -16.76
N LEU A 3 48.30 -5.78 -17.06
CA LEU A 3 46.89 -6.06 -17.35
C LEU A 3 46.04 -5.56 -16.17
N THR A 4 45.16 -4.60 -16.42
CA THR A 4 44.19 -4.11 -15.45
C THR A 4 43.20 -5.23 -15.12
N ASP A 5 43.13 -5.60 -13.85
CA ASP A 5 42.12 -6.48 -13.26
C ASP A 5 40.72 -6.04 -13.69
N PRO A 6 39.84 -6.96 -14.15
CA PRO A 6 38.45 -6.61 -14.41
C PRO A 6 37.75 -6.22 -13.10
N PRO A 7 36.80 -5.27 -13.13
CA PRO A 7 36.06 -4.90 -11.93
C PRO A 7 35.35 -6.15 -11.39
N GLN A 8 35.66 -6.50 -10.14
CA GLN A 8 34.95 -7.53 -9.40
C GLN A 8 33.47 -7.17 -9.39
N PHE A 9 32.69 -7.87 -10.20
CA PHE A 9 31.25 -7.84 -10.14
C PHE A 9 30.89 -8.36 -8.75
N ASN A 10 30.48 -7.46 -7.86
CA ASN A 10 29.95 -7.82 -6.57
C ASN A 10 28.47 -8.12 -6.83
N PRO A 11 28.03 -9.38 -6.92
CA PRO A 11 26.60 -9.66 -6.96
C PRO A 11 26.09 -9.28 -5.57
N THR A 12 25.62 -8.04 -5.42
CA THR A 12 24.76 -7.71 -4.30
C THR A 12 23.68 -8.79 -4.31
N PRO A 13 23.54 -9.60 -3.26
CA PRO A 13 22.46 -10.55 -3.23
C PRO A 13 21.20 -9.68 -3.26
N TYR A 14 20.50 -9.69 -4.39
CA TYR A 14 19.09 -9.32 -4.43
C TYR A 14 18.46 -10.26 -3.40
N ALA A 15 18.37 -9.79 -2.16
CA ALA A 15 17.59 -10.44 -1.14
C ALA A 15 16.20 -10.46 -1.75
N PHE A 16 15.80 -11.62 -2.26
CA PHE A 16 14.44 -11.90 -2.65
C PHE A 16 13.63 -11.74 -1.37
N ALA A 17 13.26 -10.50 -1.05
CA ALA A 17 12.26 -10.21 -0.05
C ALA A 17 11.04 -11.00 -0.53
N GLN A 18 10.70 -12.07 0.18
CA GLN A 18 9.51 -12.86 -0.12
C GLN A 18 8.37 -11.89 -0.30
N ALA A 19 7.81 -11.87 -1.51
CA ALA A 19 6.79 -10.89 -1.86
C ALA A 19 5.60 -11.07 -0.92
N VAL A 20 5.34 -10.05 -0.09
CA VAL A 20 4.25 -10.10 0.88
C VAL A 20 2.92 -10.06 0.13
N SER A 21 1.99 -10.91 0.53
CA SER A 21 0.66 -11.02 -0.07
C SER A 21 -0.40 -10.99 1.03
N PHE A 22 -1.57 -10.44 0.71
CA PHE A 22 -2.71 -10.33 1.61
C PHE A 22 -3.93 -11.00 0.95
N PRO A 23 -4.01 -12.35 0.93
CA PRO A 23 -5.03 -13.09 0.19
C PRO A 23 -6.48 -12.83 0.67
N GLN A 24 -6.63 -12.32 1.89
CA GLN A 24 -7.91 -11.93 2.49
C GLN A 24 -8.51 -10.63 1.92
N VAL A 25 -7.81 -9.95 0.99
CA VAL A 25 -8.25 -8.71 0.34
C VAL A 25 -8.45 -8.97 -1.14
N LEU A 26 -9.57 -8.50 -1.68
CA LEU A 26 -9.95 -8.77 -3.06
C LEU A 26 -9.18 -7.87 -4.05
N ALA A 27 -8.86 -6.64 -3.63
CA ALA A 27 -8.06 -5.72 -4.43
C ALA A 27 -6.61 -6.21 -4.60
N LEU A 28 -6.14 -6.21 -5.86
CA LEU A 28 -4.74 -6.49 -6.18
C LEU A 28 -3.88 -5.24 -5.94
N PRO A 29 -2.76 -5.35 -5.20
CA PRO A 29 -1.89 -4.21 -4.98
C PRO A 29 -1.03 -3.90 -6.20
N HIS A 30 -0.79 -2.62 -6.44
CA HIS A 30 0.41 -2.18 -7.14
C HIS A 30 1.62 -2.35 -6.22
N ARG A 31 2.73 -2.84 -6.76
CA ARG A 31 3.94 -3.13 -5.98
C ARG A 31 5.12 -2.35 -6.51
N ASP A 32 5.76 -1.61 -5.62
CA ASP A 32 7.00 -0.89 -5.88
C ASP A 32 8.10 -1.45 -4.98
N ALA A 33 9.14 -2.03 -5.60
CA ALA A 33 10.30 -2.53 -4.88
C ALA A 33 11.27 -1.36 -4.62
N LEU A 34 11.68 -1.20 -3.37
CA LEU A 34 12.65 -0.20 -2.93
C LEU A 34 13.93 -0.89 -2.40
N PRO A 35 15.08 -0.18 -2.36
CA PRO A 35 16.32 -0.75 -1.82
C PRO A 35 16.17 -1.26 -0.38
N ASP A 36 15.33 -0.59 0.41
CA ASP A 36 15.15 -0.85 1.84
C ASP A 36 13.82 -1.55 2.16
N GLY A 37 13.09 -2.07 1.15
CA GLY A 37 11.79 -2.67 1.40
C GLY A 37 10.86 -2.75 0.20
N ASP A 38 9.59 -3.01 0.49
CA ASP A 38 8.52 -3.05 -0.52
C ASP A 38 7.41 -2.06 -0.15
N VAL A 39 6.84 -1.39 -1.16
CA VAL A 39 5.62 -0.60 -1.01
C VAL A 39 4.49 -1.28 -1.78
N LEU A 40 3.37 -1.49 -1.11
CA LEU A 40 2.16 -2.07 -1.67
C LEU A 40 1.06 -1.03 -1.61
N THR A 41 0.52 -0.66 -2.75
CA THR A 41 -0.59 0.30 -2.87
C THR A 41 -1.84 -0.42 -3.34
N PHE A 42 -2.87 -0.42 -2.49
CA PHE A 42 -4.19 -0.97 -2.78
C PHE A 42 -5.14 0.17 -3.13
N ARG A 43 -5.95 -0.02 -4.16
CA ARG A 43 -7.07 0.86 -4.50
C ARG A 43 -8.35 0.04 -4.40
N PHE A 44 -9.31 0.55 -3.65
CA PHE A 44 -10.59 -0.11 -3.42
C PHE A 44 -11.70 0.56 -4.24
N PRO A 45 -12.74 -0.18 -4.62
CA PRO A 45 -13.86 0.37 -5.41
C PRO A 45 -14.71 1.39 -4.63
N ASN A 46 -14.53 1.48 -3.30
CA ASN A 46 -15.22 2.44 -2.45
C ASN A 46 -14.59 3.85 -2.47
N GLY A 47 -13.61 4.12 -3.33
CA GLY A 47 -12.93 5.42 -3.43
C GLY A 47 -11.83 5.64 -2.39
N TYR A 48 -11.62 4.69 -1.48
CA TYR A 48 -10.45 4.64 -0.61
C TYR A 48 -9.37 3.71 -1.17
N GLY A 49 -8.20 3.75 -0.54
CA GLY A 49 -7.12 2.82 -0.77
C GLY A 49 -6.32 2.59 0.49
N ALA A 50 -5.23 1.85 0.38
CA ALA A 50 -4.28 1.67 1.46
C ALA A 50 -2.86 1.61 0.91
N VAL A 51 -1.91 2.11 1.68
CA VAL A 51 -0.48 1.94 1.44
C VAL A 51 0.09 1.10 2.58
N ILE A 52 0.92 0.12 2.21
CA ILE A 52 1.68 -0.69 3.14
C ILE A 52 3.13 -0.58 2.74
N THR A 53 3.99 -0.21 3.68
CA THR A 53 5.44 -0.32 3.53
C THR A 53 5.92 -1.51 4.35
N ARG A 54 6.91 -2.24 3.83
CA ARG A 54 7.59 -3.31 4.55
C ARG A 54 9.07 -3.01 4.58
N ALA A 55 9.63 -2.76 5.76
CA ALA A 55 11.06 -2.54 5.94
C ALA A 55 11.85 -3.84 5.79
N ALA A 56 12.95 -3.79 5.03
CA ALA A 56 13.91 -4.88 4.91
C ALA A 56 14.74 -5.01 6.20
N GLY A 57 15.04 -6.25 6.61
CA GLY A 57 15.87 -6.52 7.79
C GLY A 57 15.20 -6.30 9.16
N VAL A 58 13.92 -5.89 9.19
CA VAL A 58 13.12 -5.77 10.41
C VAL A 58 12.35 -7.07 10.66
N PRO A 59 12.21 -7.54 11.92
CA PRO A 59 11.40 -8.72 12.22
C PRO A 59 9.93 -8.54 11.78
N PRO A 60 9.28 -9.61 11.28
CA PRO A 60 7.94 -9.53 10.69
C PRO A 60 6.85 -9.05 11.67
N GLU A 61 7.10 -9.12 12.97
CA GLU A 61 6.19 -8.61 14.00
C GLU A 61 6.12 -7.08 14.05
N ALA A 62 7.11 -6.38 13.45
CA ALA A 62 7.19 -4.93 13.44
C ALA A 62 7.66 -4.36 12.09
N ALA A 63 7.64 -5.16 11.02
CA ALA A 63 8.21 -4.78 9.74
C ALA A 63 7.31 -3.87 8.90
N PHE A 64 6.05 -3.68 9.27
CA PHE A 64 5.07 -3.01 8.42
C PHE A 64 4.67 -1.63 8.92
N GLU A 65 4.43 -0.74 7.97
CA GLU A 65 3.64 0.47 8.21
C GLU A 65 2.39 0.43 7.34
N PHE A 66 1.31 1.05 7.82
CA PHE A 66 0.03 1.08 7.15
C PHE A 66 -0.56 2.49 7.18
N GLY A 67 -1.10 2.93 6.06
CA GLY A 67 -1.88 4.16 5.95
C GLY A 67 -3.07 3.98 5.02
N VAL A 68 -4.13 4.73 5.27
CA VAL A 68 -5.31 4.78 4.39
C VAL A 68 -5.11 5.90 3.38
N LEU A 69 -5.51 5.64 2.14
CA LEU A 69 -5.46 6.59 1.04
C LEU A 69 -6.87 7.07 0.67
N ASP A 70 -6.98 8.34 0.32
CA ASP A 70 -8.07 8.89 -0.47
C ASP A 70 -7.68 8.74 -1.94
N CYS A 71 -8.45 7.94 -2.68
CA CYS A 71 -8.25 7.66 -4.09
C CYS A 71 -9.22 8.43 -5.00
N THR A 72 -9.92 9.44 -4.48
CA THR A 72 -10.79 10.31 -5.28
C THR A 72 -10.02 11.38 -6.07
N PHE A 73 -8.74 11.54 -5.79
CA PHE A 73 -7.81 12.37 -6.56
C PHE A 73 -6.99 11.53 -7.56
N ASP A 74 -6.52 12.16 -8.64
CA ASP A 74 -5.66 11.53 -9.65
C ASP A 74 -4.44 10.82 -9.04
N GLN A 75 -3.85 11.44 -8.02
CA GLN A 75 -2.82 10.85 -7.18
C GLN A 75 -3.40 10.54 -5.79
N PRO A 76 -3.36 9.26 -5.36
CA PRO A 76 -3.81 8.88 -4.02
C PRO A 76 -3.07 9.66 -2.93
N ARG A 77 -3.80 10.12 -1.92
CA ARG A 77 -3.23 10.89 -0.80
C ARG A 77 -3.51 10.20 0.52
N LEU A 78 -2.56 10.25 1.44
CA LEU A 78 -2.80 9.79 2.81
C LEU A 78 -3.97 10.56 3.43
N THR A 79 -4.90 9.83 4.04
CA THR A 79 -6.06 10.38 4.73
C THR A 79 -6.21 9.74 6.11
N VAL A 80 -6.69 10.55 7.04
CA VAL A 80 -7.04 10.13 8.42
C VAL A 80 -8.54 10.28 8.68
N GLN A 81 -9.32 10.57 7.63
CA GLN A 81 -10.77 10.74 7.74
C GLN A 81 -11.51 9.45 8.17
N PRO A 82 -11.21 8.25 7.62
CA PRO A 82 -11.95 7.06 8.01
C PRO A 82 -11.53 6.54 9.39
N SER A 83 -12.52 6.06 10.17
CA SER A 83 -12.31 5.55 11.54
C SER A 83 -11.40 4.31 11.64
N VAL A 84 -11.09 3.69 10.50
CA VAL A 84 -10.17 2.56 10.40
C VAL A 84 -8.73 2.97 10.76
N CYS A 85 -8.34 4.23 10.52
CA CYS A 85 -6.98 4.68 10.70
C CYS A 85 -6.91 6.20 10.93
N GLY A 86 -6.83 6.62 12.20
CA GLY A 86 -6.73 8.04 12.56
C GLY A 86 -5.32 8.63 12.41
N ALA A 87 -4.32 7.79 12.13
CA ALA A 87 -2.92 8.15 11.90
C ALA A 87 -2.20 6.96 11.25
N VAL A 88 -1.07 7.21 10.59
CA VAL A 88 -0.21 6.13 10.05
C VAL A 88 0.18 5.17 11.18
N VAL A 89 -0.06 3.89 10.98
CA VAL A 89 0.32 2.84 11.91
C VAL A 89 1.73 2.39 11.54
N GLN A 90 2.67 2.49 12.49
CA GLN A 90 4.06 2.08 12.30
C GLN A 90 4.39 0.85 13.15
N GLY A 91 5.34 0.04 12.68
CA GLY A 91 5.83 -1.11 13.43
C GLY A 91 4.76 -2.18 13.67
N ALA A 92 3.85 -2.37 12.71
CA ALA A 92 2.76 -3.34 12.81
C ALA A 92 3.21 -4.74 12.39
N ALA A 93 2.59 -5.74 13.02
CA ALA A 93 2.66 -7.12 12.58
C ALA A 93 1.77 -7.35 11.35
N TYR A 94 2.09 -8.37 10.56
CA TYR A 94 1.31 -8.77 9.38
C TYR A 94 -0.20 -8.92 9.67
N ASP A 95 -0.57 -9.59 10.77
CA ASP A 95 -1.98 -9.84 11.10
C ASP A 95 -2.76 -8.55 11.40
N VAL A 96 -2.10 -7.56 12.01
CA VAL A 96 -2.69 -6.24 12.28
C VAL A 96 -2.94 -5.51 10.95
N VAL A 97 -1.94 -5.49 10.06
CA VAL A 97 -2.07 -4.88 8.74
C VAL A 97 -3.14 -5.59 7.91
N ALA A 98 -3.19 -6.91 7.95
CA ALA A 98 -4.21 -7.71 7.29
C ALA A 98 -5.64 -7.35 7.72
N GLN A 99 -5.86 -7.13 9.02
CA GLN A 99 -7.15 -6.72 9.56
C GLN A 99 -7.49 -5.29 9.16
N LEU A 100 -6.54 -4.36 9.25
CA LEU A 100 -6.72 -2.96 8.84
C LEU A 100 -7.03 -2.85 7.34
N LEU A 101 -6.36 -3.64 6.51
CA LEU A 101 -6.57 -3.65 5.07
C LEU A 101 -7.97 -4.16 4.71
N GLN A 102 -8.45 -5.23 5.34
CA GLN A 102 -9.84 -5.69 5.20
C GLN A 102 -10.84 -4.64 5.68
N ALA A 103 -10.54 -3.96 6.79
CA ALA A 103 -11.41 -2.92 7.33
C ALA A 103 -11.51 -1.72 6.37
N ALA A 104 -10.40 -1.33 5.74
CA ALA A 104 -10.36 -0.27 4.73
C ALA A 104 -11.14 -0.65 3.44
N GLU A 105 -11.02 -1.90 2.98
CA GLU A 105 -11.78 -2.41 1.83
C GLU A 105 -13.30 -2.41 2.07
N ARG A 106 -13.73 -2.62 3.33
CA ARG A 106 -15.14 -2.66 3.74
C ARG A 106 -15.71 -1.31 4.18
N LEU A 107 -14.93 -0.22 4.08
CA LEU A 107 -15.45 1.11 4.35
C LEU A 107 -16.63 1.44 3.42
N PRO A 108 -17.61 2.21 3.88
CA PRO A 108 -18.60 2.83 2.99
C PRO A 108 -17.94 3.60 1.86
N CYS A 109 -18.69 3.87 0.79
CA CYS A 109 -18.19 4.67 -0.32
C CYS A 109 -17.73 6.05 0.16
N HIS A 110 -16.66 6.54 -0.46
CA HIS A 110 -16.12 7.85 -0.16
C HIS A 110 -17.20 8.92 -0.42
N PRO A 111 -17.46 9.87 0.49
CA PRO A 111 -18.55 10.84 0.33
C PRO A 111 -18.42 11.72 -0.92
N ALA A 112 -17.21 11.96 -1.42
CA ALA A 112 -17.00 12.65 -2.70
C ALA A 112 -17.40 11.77 -3.90
N TRP A 113 -17.20 10.46 -3.81
CA TRP A 113 -17.60 9.50 -4.83
C TRP A 113 -19.12 9.34 -4.86
N GLU A 114 -19.75 9.20 -3.69
CA GLU A 114 -21.22 9.16 -3.59
C GLU A 114 -21.86 10.41 -4.19
N ARG A 115 -21.34 11.61 -3.88
CA ARG A 115 -21.84 12.86 -4.46
C ARG A 115 -21.66 12.92 -5.97
N ALA A 116 -20.56 12.41 -6.50
CA ALA A 116 -20.32 12.37 -7.95
C ALA A 116 -21.30 11.41 -8.65
N LEU A 117 -21.60 10.26 -8.05
CA LEU A 117 -22.59 9.32 -8.58
C LEU A 117 -23.99 9.94 -8.61
N VAL A 118 -24.43 10.55 -7.50
CA VAL A 118 -25.73 11.23 -7.42
C VAL A 118 -25.82 12.39 -8.43
N ALA A 119 -24.76 13.18 -8.57
CA ALA A 119 -24.75 14.28 -9.55
C ALA A 119 -24.84 13.76 -11.00
N LEU A 120 -24.24 12.60 -11.29
CA LEU A 120 -24.33 11.96 -12.61
C LEU A 120 -25.74 11.42 -12.89
N GLU A 121 -26.44 10.92 -11.87
CA GLU A 121 -27.84 10.49 -11.94
C GLU A 121 -28.78 11.70 -12.13
N ASP A 122 -28.50 12.84 -11.50
CA ASP A 122 -29.26 14.08 -11.68
C ASP A 122 -29.01 14.75 -13.05
N GLU A 123 -27.90 14.42 -13.72
CA GLU A 123 -27.58 14.83 -15.10
C GLU A 123 -28.25 13.92 -16.17
N GLU A 124 -29.25 13.12 -15.80
CA GLU A 124 -30.08 12.40 -16.79
C GLU A 124 -30.74 13.37 -17.79
N PHE A 125 -30.36 13.13 -19.06
CA PHE A 125 -30.74 13.74 -20.34
C PHE A 125 -32.25 13.90 -20.60
#